data_AF-A0A920KVZ5-F1
#
_entry.id   AF-A0A920KVZ5-F1
#
_cell.length_a   1.000
_cell.length_b   1.000
_cell.length_c   1.000
_cell.angle_alpha   90.00
_cell.angle_beta   90.00
_cell.angle_gamma   90.00
#
_symmetry.space_group_name_H-M   'P 1'
#
loop_
_entity.id
_entity.type
_entity.pdbx_description
1 polymer ?
#
loop_
_entity_poly.entity_id
_entity_poly.type
_entity_poly.pdbx_seq_one_letter_code
_entity_poly.pdbx_strand_id
1 'polypeptide(L)'
;MAVISNDIYTIEDAEYLMRAQALPLERIKGVETGGCPHTAIREDASINLLAVEEMKSKFPDLDIILIESGGDNLAATFSPELVDLSIYVIDVAMGSDIPRKGGPAIQKSDLLIINKADLAPYVGVDLQAMEKDVKNARRELPYVFGEMKNFKGIDNISDFLF
;
A
#
# COMPACT_ATOMS: atom_id res chain seq x y z
N MET A 1 17.00 -0.33 -0.81
CA MET A 1 15.58 -0.69 -0.97
C MET A 1 15.36 -1.65 -2.14
N ALA A 2 14.29 -2.45 -2.08
CA ALA A 2 13.75 -3.28 -3.17
C ALA A 2 12.22 -3.26 -3.15
N VAL A 3 11.58 -3.67 -4.26
CA VAL A 3 10.12 -3.77 -4.38
C VAL A 3 9.71 -5.17 -4.86
N ILE A 4 8.70 -5.74 -4.20
CA ILE A 4 7.95 -6.91 -4.64
C ILE A 4 6.54 -6.43 -4.97
N SER A 5 6.14 -6.54 -6.23
CA SER A 5 4.81 -6.14 -6.69
C SER A 5 4.00 -7.38 -7.06
N ASN A 6 2.86 -7.54 -6.39
CA ASN A 6 1.95 -8.65 -6.64
C ASN A 6 0.88 -8.24 -7.64
N ASP A 7 0.54 -9.14 -8.57
CA ASP A 7 -0.65 -9.02 -9.40
C ASP A 7 -1.24 -10.43 -9.63
N ILE A 8 -2.52 -10.50 -9.98
CA ILE A 8 -3.27 -11.77 -10.01
C ILE A 8 -2.83 -12.63 -11.19
N TYR A 9 -2.65 -12.00 -12.36
CA TYR A 9 -2.44 -12.69 -13.64
C TYR A 9 -1.30 -12.14 -14.49
N THR A 10 -0.66 -11.05 -14.07
CA THR A 10 0.39 -10.40 -14.86
C THR A 10 1.53 -9.90 -13.97
N ILE A 11 2.48 -9.21 -14.57
CA ILE A 11 3.54 -8.47 -13.87
C ILE A 11 3.52 -6.98 -14.28
N GLU A 12 2.37 -6.48 -14.74
CA GLU A 12 2.20 -5.13 -15.31
C GLU A 12 2.69 -4.04 -14.35
N ASP A 13 2.42 -4.17 -13.05
CA ASP A 13 2.84 -3.19 -12.04
C ASP A 13 4.37 -3.18 -11.86
N ALA A 14 5.01 -4.36 -11.84
CA ALA A 14 6.46 -4.47 -11.84
C ALA A 14 7.06 -3.86 -13.13
N GLU A 15 6.49 -4.15 -14.30
CA GLU A 15 6.92 -3.57 -15.56
C GLU A 15 6.73 -2.05 -15.62
N TYR A 16 5.65 -1.53 -15.03
CA TYR A 16 5.42 -0.10 -14.90
C TYR A 16 6.56 0.55 -14.09
N LEU A 17 6.92 -0.01 -12.94
CA LEU A 17 8.02 0.49 -12.11
C LEU A 17 9.36 0.47 -12.86
N MET A 18 9.60 -0.57 -13.67
CA MET A 18 10.78 -0.66 -14.54
C MET A 18 10.80 0.46 -15.58
N ARG A 19 9.68 0.70 -16.28
CA ARG A 19 9.54 1.76 -17.29
C ARG A 19 9.66 3.15 -16.69
N ALA A 20 9.14 3.34 -15.48
CA ALA A 20 9.27 4.57 -14.71
C ALA A 20 10.69 4.77 -14.13
N GLN A 21 11.57 3.76 -14.23
CA GLN A 21 12.91 3.75 -13.65
C GLN A 21 12.89 4.06 -12.15
N ALA A 22 11.88 3.56 -11.44
CA ALA A 22 11.70 3.82 -10.01
C ALA A 22 12.85 3.25 -9.16
N LEU A 23 13.39 2.10 -9.57
CA LEU A 23 14.57 1.43 -9.00
C LEU A 23 15.37 0.72 -10.10
N PRO A 24 16.62 0.32 -9.84
CA PRO A 24 17.33 -0.63 -10.69
C PRO A 24 16.47 -1.88 -10.93
N LEU A 25 16.44 -2.37 -12.17
CA LEU A 25 15.59 -3.48 -12.61
C LEU A 25 15.71 -4.70 -11.69
N GLU A 26 16.93 -5.04 -11.33
CA GLU A 26 17.24 -6.20 -10.51
C GLU A 26 16.69 -6.12 -9.08
N ARG A 27 16.27 -4.93 -8.63
CA ARG A 27 15.65 -4.62 -7.33
C ARG A 27 14.11 -4.57 -7.39
N ILE A 28 13.50 -4.87 -8.53
CA ILE A 28 12.05 -4.99 -8.72
C ILE A 28 11.72 -6.46 -9.03
N LYS A 29 10.76 -7.03 -8.30
CA LYS A 29 10.27 -8.41 -8.51
C LYS A 29 8.76 -8.40 -8.69
N GLY A 30 8.27 -8.91 -9.81
CA GLY A 30 6.86 -9.24 -9.99
C GLY A 30 6.52 -10.61 -9.42
N VAL A 31 5.36 -10.74 -8.78
CA VAL A 31 4.81 -11.99 -8.23
C VAL A 31 3.39 -12.16 -8.74
N GLU A 32 3.16 -13.23 -9.50
CA GLU A 32 1.81 -13.64 -9.93
C GLU A 32 1.16 -14.48 -8.84
N THR A 33 0.07 -13.99 -8.23
CA THR A 33 -0.50 -14.63 -7.03
C THR A 33 -1.45 -15.78 -7.31
N GLY A 34 -2.01 -15.86 -8.52
CA GLY A 34 -2.96 -16.91 -8.89
C GLY A 34 -4.29 -16.83 -8.15
N GLY A 35 -5.17 -15.93 -8.61
CA GLY A 35 -6.58 -15.86 -8.17
C GLY A 35 -6.85 -14.89 -7.02
N CYS A 36 -6.58 -15.28 -5.77
CA CYS A 36 -6.96 -14.50 -4.58
C CYS A 36 -5.77 -13.72 -4.01
N PRO A 37 -5.69 -12.38 -4.21
CA PRO A 37 -4.55 -11.58 -3.74
C PRO A 37 -4.40 -11.59 -2.22
N HIS A 38 -5.50 -11.66 -1.45
CA HIS A 38 -5.42 -11.76 0.01
C HIS A 38 -4.69 -13.03 0.49
N THR A 39 -4.85 -14.16 -0.21
CA THR A 39 -4.21 -15.41 0.16
C THR A 39 -2.69 -15.25 0.11
N ALA A 40 -2.18 -14.65 -0.96
CA ALA A 40 -0.75 -14.45 -1.19
C ALA A 40 -0.08 -13.50 -0.19
N ILE A 41 -0.86 -12.70 0.55
CA ILE A 41 -0.33 -11.78 1.57
C ILE A 41 -0.72 -12.16 3.00
N ARG A 42 -1.63 -13.11 3.20
CA ARG A 42 -2.18 -13.46 4.51
C ARG A 42 -2.22 -14.96 4.80
N GLU A 43 -3.09 -15.71 4.12
CA GLU A 43 -3.31 -17.12 4.45
C GLU A 43 -2.17 -18.05 4.01
N ASP A 44 -1.60 -17.78 2.84
CA ASP A 44 -0.46 -18.50 2.28
C ASP A 44 0.50 -17.49 1.63
N ALA A 45 1.31 -16.85 2.48
CA ALA A 45 2.31 -15.88 2.06
C ALA A 45 3.58 -16.52 1.49
N SER A 46 3.61 -17.84 1.24
CA SER A 46 4.82 -18.57 0.87
C SER A 46 5.52 -18.02 -0.37
N ILE A 47 4.77 -17.60 -1.39
CA ILE A 47 5.33 -17.03 -2.62
C ILE A 47 6.02 -15.68 -2.37
N ASN A 48 5.44 -14.85 -1.50
CA ASN A 48 6.02 -13.56 -1.13
C ASN A 48 7.21 -13.74 -0.17
N LEU A 49 7.13 -14.67 0.77
CA LEU A 49 8.26 -15.01 1.65
C LEU A 49 9.47 -15.52 0.86
N LEU A 50 9.24 -16.36 -0.15
CA LEU A 50 10.30 -16.80 -1.05
C LEU A 50 10.92 -15.62 -1.81
N ALA A 51 10.08 -14.72 -2.34
CA ALA A 51 10.56 -13.51 -3.02
C ALA A 51 11.38 -12.60 -2.08
N VAL A 52 10.96 -12.45 -0.82
CA VAL A 52 11.71 -11.69 0.20
C VAL A 52 13.09 -12.32 0.45
N GLU A 53 13.16 -13.64 0.62
CA GLU A 53 14.44 -14.34 0.84
C GLU A 53 15.37 -14.29 -0.37
N GLU A 54 14.82 -14.37 -1.60
CA GLU A 54 15.57 -14.13 -2.83
C GLU A 54 16.19 -12.73 -2.87
N MET A 55 15.41 -11.68 -2.54
CA MET A 55 15.87 -10.29 -2.56
C MET A 55 16.94 -10.03 -1.49
N LYS A 56 16.74 -10.55 -0.27
CA LYS A 56 17.73 -10.45 0.82
C LYS A 56 19.03 -11.14 0.48
N SER A 57 18.96 -12.32 -0.14
CA SER A 57 20.15 -13.08 -0.55
C SER A 57 20.92 -12.37 -1.67
N LYS A 58 20.19 -11.76 -2.62
CA LYS A 58 20.78 -11.07 -3.77
C LYS A 58 21.35 -9.70 -3.42
N PHE A 59 20.75 -9.02 -2.44
CA PHE A 59 21.15 -7.67 -2.00
C PHE A 59 21.31 -7.62 -0.48
N PRO A 60 22.49 -7.99 0.04
CA PRO A 60 22.75 -7.96 1.49
C PRO A 60 22.73 -6.55 2.12
N ASP A 61 22.68 -5.50 1.31
CA ASP A 61 22.66 -4.09 1.69
C ASP A 61 21.24 -3.49 1.74
N LEU A 62 20.19 -4.31 1.77
CA LEU A 62 18.81 -3.84 1.82
C LEU A 62 18.42 -3.29 3.19
N ASP A 63 18.05 -2.01 3.24
CA ASP A 63 17.43 -1.42 4.44
C ASP A 63 15.91 -1.68 4.53
N ILE A 64 15.23 -1.78 3.38
CA ILE A 64 13.77 -1.92 3.29
C ILE A 64 13.36 -2.68 2.03
N ILE A 65 12.32 -3.50 2.14
CA ILE A 65 11.62 -4.15 1.02
C ILE A 65 10.17 -3.72 1.08
N LEU A 66 9.68 -3.09 0.01
CA LEU A 66 8.27 -2.74 -0.13
C LEU A 66 7.53 -3.89 -0.81
N ILE A 67 6.40 -4.30 -0.24
CA ILE A 67 5.55 -5.34 -0.82
C ILE A 67 4.19 -4.71 -1.15
N GLU A 68 3.91 -4.58 -2.43
CA GLU A 68 2.60 -4.16 -2.94
C GLU A 68 1.70 -5.39 -3.09
N SER A 69 0.47 -5.31 -2.57
CA SER A 69 -0.55 -6.33 -2.81
C SER A 69 -1.23 -6.12 -4.16
N GLY A 70 -1.81 -7.18 -4.74
CA GLY A 70 -2.48 -7.12 -6.05
C GLY A 70 -3.85 -6.42 -6.07
N GLY A 71 -4.10 -5.50 -5.14
CA GLY A 71 -5.38 -4.80 -4.98
C GLY A 71 -6.47 -5.67 -4.35
N ASP A 72 -7.15 -5.13 -3.34
CA ASP A 72 -8.24 -5.84 -2.65
C ASP A 72 -9.17 -4.83 -1.93
N ASN A 73 -10.18 -5.37 -1.24
CA ASN A 73 -11.18 -4.63 -0.49
C ASN A 73 -10.69 -4.21 0.92
N LEU A 74 -11.58 -3.57 1.68
CA LEU A 74 -11.30 -3.01 3.02
C LEU A 74 -10.92 -4.04 4.11
N ALA A 75 -11.11 -5.33 3.83
CA ALA A 75 -10.75 -6.43 4.73
C ALA A 75 -9.31 -6.96 4.54
N ALA A 76 -8.57 -6.45 3.55
CA ALA A 76 -7.23 -6.91 3.24
C ALA A 76 -6.23 -6.49 4.32
N THR A 77 -5.48 -7.46 4.83
CA THR A 77 -4.42 -7.25 5.82
C THR A 77 -3.26 -8.18 5.50
N PHE A 78 -2.03 -7.70 5.67
CA PHE A 78 -0.87 -8.56 5.58
C PHE A 78 -0.76 -9.49 6.79
N SER A 79 -0.19 -10.67 6.58
CA SER A 79 0.27 -11.54 7.68
C SER A 79 1.42 -10.86 8.43
N PRO A 80 1.43 -10.88 9.78
CA PRO A 80 2.59 -10.48 10.56
C PRO A 80 3.85 -11.30 10.28
N GLU A 81 3.72 -12.48 9.67
CA GLU A 81 4.88 -13.27 9.22
C GLU A 81 5.52 -12.69 7.96
N LEU A 82 4.78 -11.90 7.18
CA LEU A 82 5.24 -11.35 5.89
C LEU A 82 5.78 -9.92 6.02
N VAL A 83 5.19 -9.08 6.86
CA VAL A 83 5.57 -7.66 6.96
C VAL A 83 5.76 -7.23 8.41
N ASP A 84 6.75 -6.35 8.62
CA ASP A 84 6.97 -5.67 9.90
C ASP A 84 6.00 -4.50 10.11
N LEU A 85 5.62 -3.83 9.01
CA LEU A 85 4.74 -2.66 8.97
C LEU A 85 3.76 -2.75 7.80
N SER A 86 2.59 -2.17 7.98
CA SER A 86 1.52 -2.14 7.00
C SER A 86 1.06 -0.71 6.69
N ILE A 87 1.12 -0.34 5.41
CA ILE A 87 0.57 0.91 4.90
C ILE A 87 -0.67 0.58 4.07
N TYR A 88 -1.81 1.17 4.42
CA TYR A 88 -3.04 1.00 3.66
C TYR A 88 -3.37 2.25 2.86
N VAL A 89 -3.75 2.08 1.59
CA VAL A 89 -4.04 3.21 0.69
C VAL A 89 -5.48 3.16 0.24
N ILE A 90 -6.23 4.22 0.52
CA ILE A 90 -7.52 4.50 -0.08
C ILE A 90 -7.41 5.79 -0.91
N ASP A 91 -8.41 6.07 -1.74
CA ASP A 91 -8.46 7.35 -2.44
C ASP A 91 -9.82 8.06 -2.30
N VAL A 92 -9.80 9.37 -2.46
CA VAL A 92 -10.99 10.23 -2.31
C VAL A 92 -12.09 9.89 -3.32
N ALA A 93 -11.74 9.40 -4.51
CA ALA A 93 -12.73 9.03 -5.53
C ALA A 93 -13.47 7.72 -5.21
N MET A 94 -13.00 6.93 -4.23
CA MET A 94 -13.74 5.79 -3.69
C MET A 94 -14.99 6.21 -2.88
N GLY A 95 -15.08 7.47 -2.47
CA GLY A 95 -16.25 8.05 -1.78
C GLY A 95 -15.97 8.48 -0.34
N SER A 96 -16.73 9.47 0.15
CA SER A 96 -16.59 10.01 1.51
C SER A 96 -17.01 9.06 2.63
N ASP A 97 -17.64 7.93 2.30
CA ASP A 97 -18.13 6.94 3.25
C ASP A 97 -17.11 5.83 3.56
N ILE A 98 -16.02 5.74 2.81
CA ILE A 98 -15.00 4.70 2.97
C ILE A 98 -14.45 4.63 4.41
N PRO A 99 -14.06 5.74 5.07
CA PRO A 99 -13.60 5.66 6.47
C PRO A 99 -14.68 5.13 7.43
N ARG A 100 -15.96 5.40 7.14
CA ARG A 100 -17.09 4.93 7.97
C ARG A 100 -17.43 3.46 7.73
N LYS A 101 -17.14 2.91 6.55
CA LYS A 101 -17.25 1.46 6.29
C LYS A 101 -16.26 0.66 7.14
N GLY A 102 -15.18 1.29 7.59
CA GLY A 102 -14.20 0.69 8.48
C GLY A 102 -13.42 -0.43 7.79
N GLY A 103 -13.26 -1.54 8.48
CA GLY A 103 -12.41 -2.65 8.05
C GLY A 103 -11.07 -2.65 8.80
N PRO A 104 -10.46 -3.83 8.97
CA PRO A 104 -9.24 -3.99 9.73
C PRO A 104 -8.10 -3.15 9.16
N ALA A 105 -8.01 -2.98 7.85
CA ALA A 105 -6.97 -2.19 7.21
C ALA A 105 -7.09 -0.70 7.55
N ILE A 106 -8.30 -0.13 7.47
CA ILE A 106 -8.55 1.26 7.88
C ILE A 106 -8.33 1.44 9.37
N GLN A 107 -8.68 0.48 10.22
CA GLN A 107 -8.64 0.64 11.67
C GLN A 107 -7.29 0.30 12.32
N LYS A 108 -6.47 -0.53 11.67
CA LYS A 108 -5.30 -1.15 12.31
C LYS A 108 -4.00 -1.08 11.51
N SER A 109 -4.02 -0.67 10.24
CA SER A 109 -2.76 -0.43 9.53
C SER A 109 -1.90 0.58 10.27
N ASP A 110 -0.59 0.43 10.20
CA ASP A 110 0.35 1.30 10.90
C ASP A 110 0.28 2.73 10.33
N LEU A 111 0.04 2.87 9.02
CA LEU A 111 -0.25 4.15 8.36
C LEU A 111 -1.41 4.01 7.37
N LEU A 112 -2.37 4.94 7.40
CA LEU A 112 -3.39 5.09 6.36
C LEU A 112 -3.07 6.28 5.44
N ILE A 113 -3.02 6.04 4.14
CA ILE A 113 -2.90 7.08 3.13
C ILE A 113 -4.28 7.29 2.47
N ILE A 114 -4.75 8.54 2.46
CA ILE A 114 -5.92 8.98 1.72
C ILE A 114 -5.43 9.80 0.52
N ASN A 115 -5.25 9.13 -0.61
CA ASN A 115 -4.66 9.70 -1.81
C ASN A 115 -5.71 10.40 -2.71
N LYS A 116 -5.23 11.13 -3.72
CA LYS A 116 -6.02 11.85 -4.72
C LYS A 116 -6.93 12.91 -4.11
N ALA A 117 -6.47 13.60 -3.06
CA ALA A 117 -7.23 14.65 -2.38
C ALA A 117 -7.65 15.80 -3.31
N ASP A 118 -6.88 16.04 -4.37
CA ASP A 118 -7.17 16.99 -5.45
C ASP A 118 -8.46 16.67 -6.22
N LEU A 119 -8.93 15.41 -6.17
CA LEU A 119 -10.14 15.00 -6.86
C LEU A 119 -11.43 15.38 -6.13
N ALA A 120 -11.36 15.78 -4.86
CA ALA A 120 -12.52 16.03 -4.00
C ALA A 120 -13.61 16.92 -4.63
N PRO A 121 -13.28 18.06 -5.29
CA PRO A 121 -14.28 18.93 -5.91
C PRO A 121 -15.05 18.29 -7.07
N TYR A 122 -14.47 17.27 -7.73
CA TYR A 122 -15.08 16.62 -8.89
C TYR A 122 -15.96 15.43 -8.51
N VAL A 123 -15.77 14.88 -7.30
CA VAL A 123 -16.52 13.71 -6.80
C VAL A 123 -17.44 14.04 -5.63
N GLY A 124 -17.57 15.33 -5.28
CA GLY A 124 -18.49 15.80 -4.24
C GLY A 124 -18.09 15.37 -2.82
N VAL A 125 -16.78 15.24 -2.56
CA VAL A 125 -16.27 14.86 -1.23
C VAL A 125 -15.82 16.10 -0.46
N ASP A 126 -16.32 16.23 0.77
CA ASP A 126 -15.82 17.20 1.75
C ASP A 126 -14.65 16.56 2.53
N LEU A 127 -13.44 17.09 2.31
CA LEU A 127 -12.22 16.59 2.94
C LEU A 127 -12.23 16.78 4.46
N GLN A 128 -12.85 17.83 4.99
CA GLN A 128 -12.90 18.06 6.45
C GLN A 128 -13.83 17.04 7.11
N ALA A 129 -14.97 16.74 6.48
CA ALA A 129 -15.87 15.70 6.95
C ALA A 129 -15.21 14.31 6.88
N MET A 130 -14.51 14.02 5.77
CA MET A 130 -13.78 12.76 5.60
C MET A 130 -12.66 12.62 6.65
N GLU A 131 -11.90 13.68 6.93
CA GLU A 131 -10.85 13.68 7.95
C GLU A 131 -11.41 13.36 9.34
N LYS A 132 -12.58 13.93 9.69
CA LYS A 132 -13.26 13.59 10.95
C LYS A 132 -13.59 12.11 11.03
N ASP A 133 -14.07 11.51 9.94
CA ASP A 133 -14.39 10.09 9.91
C ASP A 133 -13.14 9.21 9.98
N VAL A 134 -12.04 9.62 9.36
CA VAL A 134 -10.73 8.97 9.49
C VAL A 134 -10.27 8.98 10.96
N LYS A 135 -10.29 10.14 11.63
CA LYS A 135 -9.96 10.26 13.06
C LYS A 135 -10.83 9.35 13.93
N ASN A 136 -12.13 9.28 13.65
CA ASN A 136 -13.04 8.40 14.39
C ASN A 136 -12.73 6.91 14.17
N ALA A 137 -12.42 6.51 12.93
CA ALA A 137 -12.12 5.12 12.59
C ALA A 137 -10.76 4.65 13.15
N ARG A 138 -9.77 5.56 13.19
CA ARG A 138 -8.36 5.24 13.52
C ARG A 138 -7.90 5.65 14.90
N ARG A 139 -8.65 6.51 15.59
CA ARG A 139 -8.25 7.12 16.87
C ARG A 139 -6.91 7.86 16.70
N GLU A 140 -5.88 7.43 17.42
CA GLU A 140 -4.55 8.05 17.44
C GLU A 140 -3.59 7.49 16.39
N LEU A 141 -3.99 6.48 15.60
CA LEU A 141 -3.12 5.92 14.55
C LEU A 141 -2.90 6.92 13.41
N PRO A 142 -1.67 7.03 12.87
CA PRO A 142 -1.33 8.07 11.92
C PRO A 142 -2.04 7.85 10.58
N TYR A 143 -2.28 8.97 9.89
CA TYR A 143 -2.80 8.99 8.54
C TYR A 143 -2.27 10.20 7.79
N VAL A 144 -2.24 10.12 6.46
CA VAL A 144 -1.80 11.21 5.58
C VAL A 144 -2.82 11.41 4.47
N PHE A 145 -3.32 12.64 4.33
CA PHE A 145 -3.96 13.08 3.10
C PHE A 145 -2.88 13.46 2.09
N GLY A 146 -2.99 12.94 0.87
CA GLY A 146 -1.96 13.12 -0.14
C GLY A 146 -2.51 13.34 -1.55
N GLU A 147 -1.64 13.87 -2.39
CA GLU A 147 -1.82 14.02 -3.82
C GLU A 147 -0.53 13.52 -4.49
N MET A 148 -0.36 12.20 -4.63
CA MET A 148 0.92 11.63 -5.08
C MET A 148 1.35 12.17 -6.45
N LYS A 149 0.39 12.49 -7.32
CA LYS A 149 0.65 13.09 -8.64
C LYS A 149 1.22 14.53 -8.55
N ASN A 150 0.89 15.24 -7.47
CA ASN A 150 1.33 16.61 -7.21
C ASN A 150 2.40 16.67 -6.11
N PHE A 151 2.98 15.52 -5.75
CA PHE A 151 4.03 15.38 -4.73
C PHE A 151 3.64 15.91 -3.34
N LYS A 152 2.35 15.90 -2.98
CA LYS A 152 1.89 16.33 -1.64
C LYS A 152 1.69 15.13 -0.71
N GLY A 153 2.22 15.24 0.51
CA GLY A 153 2.14 14.22 1.55
C GLY A 153 3.26 13.16 1.47
N ILE A 154 4.12 13.21 0.45
CA ILE A 154 5.23 12.27 0.29
C ILE A 154 6.23 12.40 1.45
N ASP A 155 6.57 13.62 1.85
CA ASP A 155 7.51 13.85 2.96
C ASP A 155 6.99 13.23 4.26
N ASN A 156 5.69 13.37 4.56
CA ASN A 156 5.08 12.77 5.73
C ASN A 156 5.10 11.23 5.71
N ILE A 157 5.00 10.63 4.52
CA ILE A 157 5.11 9.16 4.35
C ILE A 157 6.57 8.73 4.50
N SER A 158 7.51 9.51 3.98
CA SER A 158 8.95 9.24 4.12
C SER A 158 9.39 9.34 5.57
N ASP A 159 9.00 10.39 6.29
CA ASP A 159 9.31 10.59 7.72
C ASP A 159 8.71 9.51 8.62
N PHE A 160 7.66 8.82 8.16
CA PHE A 160 7.12 7.66 8.88
C PHE A 160 8.00 6.41 8.70
N LEU A 161 8.70 6.28 7.57
CA LEU A 161 9.51 5.11 7.23
C LEU A 161 10.98 5.22 7.69
N PHE A 162 11.51 6.44 7.81
CA PHE A 162 12.93 6.73 8.07
C PHE A 162 13.13 7.68 9.25
#